data_AF-A0A2N6FVU7-F1
#
_entry.id   AF-A0A2N6FVU7-F1
#
_cell.length_a   1.000
_cell.length_b   1.000
_cell.length_c   1.000
_cell.angle_alpha   90.00
_cell.angle_beta   90.00
_cell.angle_gamma   90.00
#
_symmetry.space_group_name_H-M   'P 1'
#
loop_
_entity.id
_entity.type
_entity.pdbx_description
1 polymer ?
#
loop_
_entity_poly.entity_id
_entity_poly.type
_entity_poly.pdbx_seq_one_letter_code
_entity_poly.pdbx_strand_id
1 'polypeptide(L)'
;MDFFSACLLGLVQGLTEFLPVSSSGHLAIAQHFLPGFQQPGLLFDVLLHAATTLAVIIYFRRDVWKLLSCYLRPAAEAREDRHVLHMIILGSIPTAIIGLTGKDFFEGLFENLTLIGSMLLVTAALLILAEKIRRDGRGLGELKGSDAILVGIVQGMAILPGISRSGSTIACLLLRGIDGEAAARF
;
A
#
# COMPACT_ATOMS: atom_id res chain seq x y z
N MET A 1 -4.25 24.78 10.71
CA MET A 1 -4.34 24.39 9.28
C MET A 1 -5.57 25.04 8.69
N ASP A 2 -5.43 25.75 7.58
CA ASP A 2 -6.56 26.36 6.87
C ASP A 2 -7.29 25.32 6.01
N PHE A 3 -8.54 25.62 5.64
CA PHE A 3 -9.39 24.70 4.87
C PHE A 3 -8.83 24.42 3.47
N PHE A 4 -8.16 25.39 2.84
CA PHE A 4 -7.59 25.21 1.51
C PHE A 4 -6.44 24.19 1.54
N SER A 5 -5.52 24.32 2.50
CA SER A 5 -4.46 23.32 2.71
C SER A 5 -5.03 21.93 2.97
N ALA A 6 -6.09 21.81 3.77
CA ALA A 6 -6.75 20.54 4.03
C ALA A 6 -7.30 19.88 2.76
N CYS A 7 -8.01 20.66 1.93
CA CYS A 7 -8.56 20.19 0.66
C CYS A 7 -7.46 19.79 -0.34
N LEU A 8 -6.40 20.60 -0.44
CA LEU A 8 -5.29 20.31 -1.35
C LEU A 8 -4.57 19.02 -0.95
N LEU A 9 -4.21 18.87 0.33
CA LEU A 9 -3.52 17.66 0.81
C LEU A 9 -4.42 16.42 0.73
N GLY A 10 -5.73 16.58 0.99
CA GLY A 10 -6.71 15.51 0.76
C GLY A 10 -6.81 15.09 -0.71
N LEU A 11 -6.77 16.04 -1.64
CA LEU A 11 -6.73 15.74 -3.07
C LEU A 11 -5.44 15.02 -3.46
N VAL A 12 -4.28 15.50 -2.98
CA VAL A 12 -2.98 14.85 -3.22
C VAL A 12 -3.00 13.41 -2.73
N GLN A 13 -3.41 13.18 -1.47
CA GLN A 13 -3.53 11.83 -0.91
C GLN A 13 -4.48 10.97 -1.75
N GLY A 14 -5.68 11.46 -2.04
CA GLY A 14 -6.71 10.69 -2.76
C GLY A 14 -6.27 10.28 -4.17
N LEU A 15 -5.51 11.13 -4.86
CA LEU A 15 -4.98 10.83 -6.19
C LEU A 15 -3.78 9.88 -6.15
N THR A 16 -2.97 9.94 -5.10
CA THR A 16 -1.67 9.24 -5.06
C THR A 16 -1.68 7.93 -4.28
N GLU A 17 -2.62 7.72 -3.36
CA GLU A 17 -2.66 6.51 -2.51
C GLU A 17 -2.83 5.23 -3.33
N PHE A 18 -3.68 5.29 -4.36
CA PHE A 18 -4.02 4.12 -5.19
C PHE A 18 -3.04 3.91 -6.34
N LEU A 19 -2.27 4.94 -6.68
CA LEU A 19 -1.26 4.86 -7.73
C LEU A 19 0.06 4.38 -7.13
N PRO A 20 0.90 3.65 -7.90
CA PRO A 20 2.19 3.19 -7.44
C PRO A 20 3.23 4.33 -7.42
N VAL A 21 2.94 5.45 -6.74
CA VAL A 21 3.74 6.68 -6.79
C VAL A 21 4.16 7.22 -5.42
N SER A 22 3.87 6.51 -4.32
CA SER A 22 4.14 6.91 -2.94
C SER A 22 3.41 8.20 -2.53
N SER A 23 2.20 8.03 -2.00
CA SER A 23 1.38 9.12 -1.46
C SER A 23 2.07 9.87 -0.33
N SER A 24 2.71 9.17 0.60
CA SER A 24 3.46 9.78 1.70
C SER A 24 4.58 10.70 1.21
N GLY A 25 5.29 10.33 0.14
CA GLY A 25 6.31 11.17 -0.49
C GLY A 25 5.72 12.43 -1.13
N HIS A 26 4.64 12.29 -1.89
CA HIS A 26 3.94 13.44 -2.50
C HIS A 26 3.34 14.37 -1.43
N LEU A 27 2.79 13.80 -0.36
CA LEU A 27 2.23 14.53 0.76
C LEU A 27 3.29 15.34 1.48
N ALA A 28 4.44 14.74 1.82
CA ALA A 28 5.56 15.44 2.44
C ALA A 28 6.12 16.57 1.56
N ILE A 29 6.23 16.36 0.24
CA ILE A 29 6.66 17.40 -0.71
C ILE A 29 5.62 18.54 -0.75
N ALA A 30 4.34 18.23 -0.86
CA ALA A 30 3.27 19.24 -0.89
C ALA A 30 3.23 20.07 0.40
N GLN A 31 3.38 19.41 1.56
CA GLN A 31 3.45 20.05 2.87
C GLN A 31 4.67 20.99 2.98
N HIS A 32 5.83 20.60 2.47
CA HIS A 32 7.03 21.44 2.50
C HIS A 32 6.87 22.75 1.70
N PHE A 33 6.19 22.70 0.55
CA PHE A 33 5.98 23.88 -0.30
C PHE A 33 4.76 24.72 0.09
N LEU A 34 3.92 24.25 1.02
CA LEU A 34 2.78 25.02 1.53
C LEU A 34 3.26 26.11 2.49
N PRO A 35 3.06 27.41 2.17
CA PRO A 35 3.57 28.50 3.00
C PRO A 35 2.95 28.49 4.40
N GLY A 36 3.79 28.50 5.44
CA GLY A 36 3.34 28.54 6.83
C GLY A 36 2.66 27.24 7.31
N PHE A 37 2.78 26.15 6.56
CA PHE A 37 2.27 24.86 6.99
C PHE A 37 3.09 24.31 8.15
N GLN A 38 2.43 24.21 9.31
CA GLN A 38 2.92 23.42 10.43
C GLN A 38 2.09 22.14 10.47
N GLN A 39 2.74 21.00 10.27
CA GLN A 39 2.09 19.71 10.26
C GLN A 39 1.33 19.53 11.58
N PRO A 40 0.00 19.28 11.56
CA PRO A 40 -0.77 19.03 12.78
C PRO A 40 -0.49 17.60 13.31
N GLY A 41 0.77 17.34 13.65
CA GLY A 41 1.28 16.02 14.04
C GLY A 41 0.99 14.91 13.02
N LEU A 42 1.21 13.67 13.44
CA LEU A 42 0.96 12.46 12.64
C LEU A 42 -0.55 12.23 12.40
N LEU A 43 -1.43 12.87 13.21
CA LEU A 43 -2.87 12.60 13.20
C LEU A 43 -3.51 12.96 11.86
N PHE A 44 -3.10 14.08 11.25
CA PHE A 44 -3.67 14.51 9.98
C PHE A 44 -3.39 13.49 8.86
N ASP A 45 -2.15 13.05 8.75
CA ASP A 45 -1.75 12.06 7.75
C ASP A 45 -2.46 10.72 8.00
N VAL A 46 -2.60 10.30 9.26
CA VAL A 46 -3.38 9.11 9.62
C VAL A 46 -4.84 9.22 9.19
N LEU A 47 -5.48 10.39 9.39
CA LEU A 47 -6.86 10.62 8.96
C LEU A 47 -7.00 10.58 7.43
N LEU A 48 -6.02 11.13 6.71
CA LEU A 48 -5.96 11.05 5.25
C LEU A 48 -5.88 9.61 4.76
N HIS A 49 -5.01 8.78 5.37
CA HIS A 49 -4.92 7.35 5.05
C HIS A 49 -6.19 6.57 5.46
N ALA A 50 -6.83 6.94 6.57
CA ALA A 50 -8.10 6.35 6.98
C ALA A 50 -9.22 6.67 5.98
N ALA A 51 -9.25 7.89 5.44
CA ALA A 51 -10.22 8.30 4.42
C ALA A 51 -10.03 7.53 3.11
N THR A 52 -8.79 7.35 2.64
CA THR A 52 -8.53 6.55 1.43
C THR A 52 -8.80 5.06 1.66
N THR A 53 -8.49 4.53 2.85
CA THR A 53 -8.85 3.16 3.24
C THR A 53 -10.36 2.96 3.22
N LEU A 54 -11.13 3.92 3.75
CA LEU A 54 -12.59 3.88 3.70
C LEU A 54 -13.10 3.91 2.26
N ALA A 55 -12.49 4.71 1.38
CA ALA A 55 -12.83 4.75 -0.04
C ALA A 55 -12.65 3.38 -0.72
N VAL A 56 -11.54 2.67 -0.43
CA VAL A 56 -11.28 1.30 -0.92
C VAL A 56 -12.33 0.32 -0.41
N ILE A 57 -12.64 0.36 0.89
CA ILE A 57 -13.68 -0.51 1.48
C ILE A 57 -15.04 -0.27 0.83
N ILE A 58 -15.42 0.98 0.56
CA ILE A 58 -16.70 1.32 -0.09
C ILE A 58 -16.71 0.85 -1.56
N TYR A 59 -15.60 1.08 -2.29
CA TYR A 59 -15.46 0.68 -3.68
C TYR A 59 -15.55 -0.85 -3.82
N PHE A 60 -14.73 -1.58 -3.05
CA PHE A 60 -14.69 -3.05 -3.03
C PHE A 60 -15.66 -3.69 -2.04
N ARG A 61 -16.71 -2.98 -1.58
CA ARG A 61 -17.62 -3.46 -0.51
C ARG A 61 -18.18 -4.86 -0.76
N ARG A 62 -18.43 -5.22 -2.02
CA ARG A 62 -18.93 -6.55 -2.41
C ARG A 62 -17.85 -7.62 -2.24
N ASP A 63 -16.62 -7.34 -2.64
CA ASP A 63 -15.50 -8.27 -2.54
C ASP A 63 -15.03 -8.42 -1.08
N VAL A 64 -14.97 -7.31 -0.33
CA VAL A 64 -14.74 -7.33 1.12
C VAL A 64 -15.81 -8.17 1.83
N TRP A 65 -17.10 -7.95 1.53
CA TRP A 65 -18.17 -8.75 2.13
C TRP A 65 -18.08 -10.23 1.75
N LYS A 66 -17.71 -10.57 0.50
CA LYS A 66 -17.46 -11.96 0.09
C LYS A 66 -16.34 -12.58 0.94
N LEU A 67 -15.20 -11.91 1.08
CA LEU A 67 -14.09 -12.41 1.89
C LEU A 67 -14.50 -12.60 3.36
N LEU A 68 -15.19 -11.63 3.96
CA LEU A 68 -15.62 -11.71 5.36
C LEU A 68 -16.68 -12.79 5.61
N SER A 69 -17.57 -13.02 4.65
CA SER A 69 -18.64 -14.04 4.74
C SER A 69 -18.22 -15.42 4.20
N CYS A 70 -16.96 -15.62 3.80
CA CYS A 70 -16.51 -16.85 3.14
C CYS A 70 -16.69 -18.13 3.99
N TYR A 71 -16.69 -18.00 5.32
CA TYR A 71 -16.94 -19.10 6.24
C TYR A 71 -18.43 -19.40 6.49
N LEU A 72 -19.32 -18.47 6.14
CA LEU A 72 -20.77 -18.65 6.22
C LEU A 72 -21.35 -19.28 4.95
N ARG A 73 -20.59 -19.26 3.84
CA ARG A 73 -20.96 -19.83 2.54
C ARG A 73 -20.50 -21.29 2.38
N PRO A 74 -21.15 -22.09 1.52
CA PRO A 74 -20.73 -23.45 1.21
C PRO A 74 -19.26 -23.55 0.80
N ALA A 75 -18.56 -24.59 1.28
CA ALA A 75 -17.12 -24.72 1.07
C ALA A 75 -16.70 -24.80 -0.41
N ALA A 76 -17.55 -25.39 -1.27
CA ALA A 76 -17.30 -25.49 -2.70
C ALA A 76 -17.26 -24.12 -3.38
N GLU A 77 -18.10 -23.17 -2.93
CA GLU A 77 -18.23 -21.83 -3.54
C GLU A 77 -17.22 -20.84 -2.97
N ALA A 78 -16.80 -21.01 -1.71
CA ALA A 78 -15.96 -20.06 -0.99
C ALA A 78 -14.48 -20.48 -0.90
N ARG A 79 -14.05 -21.53 -1.61
CA ARG A 79 -12.69 -22.07 -1.52
C ARG A 79 -11.63 -21.03 -1.88
N GLU A 80 -11.83 -20.32 -2.98
CA GLU A 80 -10.91 -19.27 -3.44
C GLU A 80 -10.91 -18.07 -2.48
N ASP A 81 -12.10 -17.61 -2.06
CA ASP A 81 -12.23 -16.51 -1.11
C ASP A 81 -11.53 -16.79 0.23
N ARG A 82 -11.66 -18.01 0.75
CA ARG A 82 -10.95 -18.46 1.98
C ARG A 82 -9.45 -18.47 1.76
N HIS A 83 -8.99 -18.93 0.60
CA HIS A 83 -7.57 -18.95 0.25
C HIS A 83 -6.99 -17.53 0.22
N VAL A 84 -7.65 -16.61 -0.50
CA VAL A 84 -7.25 -15.20 -0.58
C VAL A 84 -7.26 -14.56 0.82
N LEU A 85 -8.30 -14.80 1.62
CA LEU A 85 -8.37 -14.29 3.00
C LEU A 85 -7.17 -14.78 3.84
N HIS A 86 -6.80 -16.06 3.75
CA HIS A 86 -5.61 -16.57 4.44
C HIS A 86 -4.32 -15.92 3.95
N MET A 87 -4.19 -15.68 2.64
CA MET A 87 -3.03 -15.00 2.08
C MET A 87 -2.94 -13.55 2.59
N ILE A 88 -4.06 -12.83 2.68
CA ILE A 88 -4.11 -11.47 3.25
C ILE A 88 -3.67 -11.47 4.72
N ILE A 89 -4.21 -12.40 5.53
CA ILE A 89 -3.82 -12.54 6.94
C ILE A 89 -2.31 -12.84 7.04
N LEU A 90 -1.83 -13.80 6.25
CA LEU A 90 -0.44 -14.23 6.27
C LEU A 90 0.52 -13.11 5.85
N GLY A 91 0.17 -12.31 4.84
CA GLY A 91 0.96 -11.15 4.41
C GLY A 91 0.89 -9.96 5.38
N SER A 92 -0.19 -9.85 6.15
CA SER A 92 -0.33 -8.78 7.15
C SER A 92 0.59 -9.00 8.36
N ILE A 93 0.92 -10.26 8.70
CA ILE A 93 1.74 -10.60 9.87
C ILE A 93 3.14 -9.96 9.81
N PRO A 94 3.97 -10.17 8.75
CA PRO A 94 5.28 -9.51 8.67
C PRO A 94 5.19 -7.98 8.68
N THR A 95 4.19 -7.42 8.00
CA THR A 95 3.96 -5.96 7.97
C THR A 95 3.74 -5.42 9.38
N ALA A 96 2.86 -6.07 10.14
CA ALA A 96 2.53 -5.67 11.51
C ALA A 96 3.74 -5.78 12.43
N ILE A 97 4.53 -6.87 12.31
CA ILE A 97 5.76 -7.04 13.08
C ILE A 97 6.72 -5.88 12.80
N ILE A 98 7.05 -5.63 11.53
CA ILE A 98 7.98 -4.57 11.12
C ILE A 98 7.49 -3.19 11.60
N GLY A 99 6.21 -2.89 11.40
CA GLY A 99 5.63 -1.60 11.79
C GLY A 99 5.63 -1.38 13.31
N LEU A 100 5.32 -2.41 14.10
CA LEU A 100 5.31 -2.31 15.56
C LEU A 100 6.72 -2.24 16.16
N THR A 101 7.71 -2.93 15.58
CA THR A 101 9.08 -2.93 16.10
C THR A 101 9.93 -1.77 15.58
N GLY A 102 9.59 -1.20 14.42
CA GLY A 102 10.41 -0.20 13.73
C GLY A 102 9.92 1.25 13.85
N LYS A 103 8.82 1.51 14.56
CA LYS A 103 8.14 2.82 14.57
C LYS A 103 9.10 4.00 14.82
N ASP A 104 9.90 3.94 15.88
CA ASP A 104 10.79 5.04 16.30
C ASP A 104 11.89 5.32 15.26
N PHE A 105 12.33 4.29 14.53
CA PHE A 105 13.31 4.43 13.46
C PHE A 105 12.75 5.18 12.26
N PHE A 106 11.47 4.97 11.94
CA PHE A 106 10.85 5.56 10.76
C PHE A 106 10.48 7.03 10.94
N GLU A 107 10.06 7.47 12.13
CA GLU A 107 9.61 8.85 12.38
C GLU A 107 10.66 9.90 11.97
N GLY A 108 11.95 9.66 12.25
CA GLY A 108 13.03 10.58 11.89
C GLY A 108 13.36 10.66 10.39
N LEU A 109 12.83 9.74 9.56
CA LEU A 109 13.13 9.70 8.12
C LEU A 109 12.22 10.62 7.29
N PHE A 110 11.02 10.96 7.80
CA PHE A 110 10.02 11.75 7.07
C PHE A 110 10.39 13.23 6.92
N GLU A 111 11.34 13.74 7.72
CA GLU A 111 11.80 15.13 7.62
C GLU A 111 12.87 15.33 6.53
N ASN A 112 13.45 14.24 6.00
CA ASN A 112 14.52 14.31 5.03
C ASN A 112 14.01 14.28 3.59
N LEU A 113 13.74 15.45 3.01
CA LEU A 113 13.26 15.57 1.63
C LEU A 113 14.19 14.93 0.58
N THR A 114 15.51 14.95 0.80
CA THR A 114 16.47 14.33 -0.12
C THR A 114 16.31 12.81 -0.12
N LEU A 115 16.11 12.21 1.06
CA LEU A 115 15.80 10.79 1.18
C LEU A 115 14.51 10.46 0.44
N ILE A 116 13.43 11.22 0.68
CA ILE A 116 12.14 11.03 0.02
C ILE A 116 12.28 11.08 -1.50
N GLY A 117 12.93 12.12 -2.02
CA GLY A 117 13.17 12.28 -3.46
C GLY A 117 13.96 11.11 -4.06
N SER A 118 14.99 10.63 -3.36
CA SER A 118 15.77 9.47 -3.79
C SER A 118 14.94 8.18 -3.80
N MET A 119 14.07 7.97 -2.81
CA MET A 119 13.22 6.80 -2.70
C MET A 119 12.10 6.78 -3.75
N LEU A 120 11.63 7.96 -4.19
CA LEU A 120 10.72 8.06 -5.34
C LEU A 120 11.39 7.55 -6.63
N LEU A 121 12.67 7.87 -6.85
CA LEU A 121 13.43 7.33 -7.99
C LEU A 121 13.62 5.82 -7.87
N VAL A 122 13.87 5.31 -6.66
CA VAL A 122 13.94 3.87 -6.40
C VAL A 122 12.61 3.19 -6.71
N THR A 123 11.48 3.78 -6.29
CA THR A 123 10.13 3.29 -6.63
C THR A 123 9.93 3.24 -8.15
N ALA A 124 10.29 4.30 -8.87
CA ALA A 124 10.18 4.34 -10.33
C ALA A 124 11.03 3.25 -11.00
N ALA A 125 12.29 3.08 -10.55
CA ALA A 125 13.18 2.04 -11.05
C ALA A 125 12.62 0.63 -10.79
N LEU A 126 12.07 0.40 -9.60
CA LEU A 126 11.44 -0.87 -9.22
C LEU A 126 10.27 -1.22 -10.14
N LEU A 127 9.39 -0.26 -10.43
CA LEU A 127 8.25 -0.47 -11.32
C LEU A 127 8.67 -0.75 -12.76
N ILE A 128 9.63 0.02 -13.28
CA ILE A 128 10.19 -0.21 -14.63
C ILE A 128 10.80 -1.61 -14.71
N LEU A 129 11.52 -2.03 -13.68
CA LEU A 129 12.14 -3.35 -13.64
C LEU A 129 11.09 -4.45 -13.57
N ALA A 130 10.09 -4.31 -12.70
CA ALA A 130 9.02 -5.27 -12.55
C ALA A 130 8.23 -5.45 -13.85
N GLU A 131 7.89 -4.36 -14.53
CA GLU A 131 7.18 -4.40 -15.82
C GLU A 131 8.01 -5.11 -16.90
N LYS A 132 9.33 -4.90 -16.93
CA LYS A 132 10.22 -5.56 -17.91
C LYS A 132 10.42 -7.05 -17.64
N ILE A 133 10.31 -7.48 -16.39
CA ILE A 133 10.59 -8.87 -15.97
C ILE A 133 9.30 -9.67 -15.77
N ARG A 134 8.13 -9.01 -15.75
CA ARG A 134 6.86 -9.65 -15.38
C ARG A 134 6.60 -10.92 -16.19
N ARG A 135 6.07 -11.92 -15.51
CA ARG A 135 5.67 -13.21 -16.10
C ARG A 135 4.20 -13.42 -15.82
N ASP A 136 3.33 -12.96 -16.70
CA ASP A 136 1.89 -13.04 -16.49
C ASP A 136 1.45 -14.52 -16.55
N GLY A 137 0.70 -15.00 -15.54
CA GLY A 137 0.20 -16.37 -15.60
C GLY A 137 -0.58 -16.92 -14.40
N ARG A 138 -0.38 -16.41 -13.18
CA ARG A 138 -1.10 -16.89 -11.98
C ARG A 138 -2.06 -15.86 -11.41
N GLY A 139 -3.28 -16.30 -11.11
CA GLY A 139 -4.33 -15.47 -10.48
C GLY A 139 -4.30 -15.45 -8.94
N LEU A 140 -5.24 -14.73 -8.34
CA LEU A 140 -5.41 -14.64 -6.87
C LEU A 140 -5.58 -16.01 -6.20
N GLY A 141 -6.38 -16.90 -6.80
CA GLY A 141 -6.57 -18.27 -6.30
C GLY A 141 -5.31 -19.15 -6.32
N GLU A 142 -4.25 -18.72 -6.99
CA GLU A 142 -2.98 -19.46 -7.15
C GLU A 142 -1.82 -18.83 -6.37
N LEU A 143 -2.11 -17.83 -5.53
CA LEU A 143 -1.14 -17.26 -4.60
C LEU A 143 -0.61 -18.34 -3.65
N LYS A 144 0.71 -18.37 -3.45
CA LYS A 144 1.34 -19.26 -2.48
C LYS A 144 1.56 -18.53 -1.16
N GLY A 145 1.64 -19.26 -0.05
CA GLY A 145 1.99 -18.67 1.24
C GLY A 145 3.33 -17.92 1.22
N SER A 146 4.29 -18.39 0.41
CA SER A 146 5.56 -17.67 0.17
C SER A 146 5.37 -16.31 -0.51
N ASP A 147 4.38 -16.20 -1.41
CA ASP A 147 4.06 -14.94 -2.11
C ASP A 147 3.50 -13.93 -1.09
N ALA A 148 2.56 -14.36 -0.25
CA ALA A 148 1.97 -13.54 0.81
C ALA A 148 3.01 -13.06 1.84
N ILE A 149 3.88 -13.95 2.33
CA ILE A 149 4.94 -13.57 3.29
C ILE A 149 5.90 -12.56 2.67
N LEU A 150 6.33 -12.78 1.42
CA LEU A 150 7.24 -11.87 0.74
C LEU A 150 6.60 -10.49 0.54
N VAL A 151 5.34 -10.45 0.10
CA VAL A 151 4.55 -9.20 0.01
C VAL A 151 4.48 -8.51 1.37
N GLY A 152 4.23 -9.26 2.45
CA GLY A 152 4.18 -8.72 3.80
C GLY A 152 5.49 -8.06 4.25
N ILE A 153 6.63 -8.68 3.91
CA ILE A 153 7.95 -8.11 4.20
C ILE A 153 8.15 -6.83 3.39
N VAL A 154 7.90 -6.87 2.08
CA VAL A 154 8.03 -5.72 1.19
C VAL A 154 7.12 -4.58 1.64
N GLN A 155 5.88 -4.89 2.01
CA GLN A 155 4.90 -3.93 2.52
C GLN A 155 5.36 -3.28 3.84
N GLY A 156 5.93 -4.07 4.77
CA GLY A 156 6.51 -3.54 5.99
C GLY A 156 7.72 -2.63 5.74
N MET A 157 8.57 -2.98 4.77
CA MET A 157 9.69 -2.12 4.37
C MET A 157 9.26 -0.84 3.65
N ALA A 158 8.09 -0.86 3.00
CA ALA A 158 7.50 0.30 2.34
C ALA A 158 6.94 1.37 3.30
N ILE A 159 7.17 1.23 4.61
CA ILE A 159 7.00 2.33 5.57
C ILE A 159 8.05 3.43 5.33
N LEU A 160 9.20 3.09 4.71
CA LEU A 160 10.22 4.05 4.32
C LEU A 160 9.62 5.16 3.43
N PRO A 161 9.80 6.44 3.80
CA PRO A 161 9.16 7.53 3.08
C PRO A 161 9.70 7.65 1.65
N GLY A 162 8.79 7.82 0.69
CA GLY A 162 9.11 7.83 -0.75
C GLY A 162 9.12 6.44 -1.41
N ILE A 163 9.10 5.34 -0.64
CA ILE A 163 8.77 4.02 -1.19
C ILE A 163 7.25 3.92 -1.35
N SER A 164 6.78 3.51 -2.53
CA SER A 164 5.35 3.26 -2.73
C SER A 164 4.96 1.89 -2.19
N ARG A 165 4.02 1.83 -1.25
CA ARG A 165 3.47 0.56 -0.75
C ARG A 165 2.83 -0.24 -1.88
N SER A 166 1.83 0.33 -2.55
CA SER A 166 1.16 -0.31 -3.69
C SER A 166 2.16 -0.65 -4.81
N GLY A 167 3.09 0.25 -5.12
CA GLY A 167 4.08 0.01 -6.16
C GLY A 167 5.03 -1.15 -5.84
N SER A 168 5.50 -1.24 -4.60
CA SER A 168 6.43 -2.29 -4.19
C SER A 168 5.76 -3.65 -4.04
N THR A 169 4.53 -3.71 -3.52
CA THR A 169 3.77 -4.97 -3.42
C THR A 169 3.34 -5.50 -4.79
N ILE A 170 2.86 -4.64 -5.68
CA ILE A 170 2.54 -4.99 -7.07
C ILE A 170 3.80 -5.48 -7.79
N ALA A 171 4.91 -4.73 -7.70
CA ALA A 171 6.18 -5.13 -8.30
C ALA A 171 6.65 -6.50 -7.80
N CYS A 172 6.55 -6.74 -6.49
CA CYS A 172 6.88 -8.02 -5.88
C CYS A 172 6.05 -9.16 -6.52
N LEU A 173 4.73 -9.00 -6.62
CA LEU A 173 3.84 -10.02 -7.18
C LEU A 173 4.05 -10.26 -8.68
N LEU A 174 4.29 -9.20 -9.46
CA LEU A 174 4.65 -9.30 -10.88
C LEU A 174 5.94 -10.12 -11.08
N LEU A 175 6.95 -9.89 -10.24
CA LEU A 175 8.21 -10.67 -10.26
C LEU A 175 7.99 -12.12 -9.79
N ARG A 176 6.96 -12.37 -8.99
CA ARG A 176 6.51 -13.73 -8.59
C ARG A 176 5.61 -14.38 -9.65
N GLY A 177 5.36 -13.71 -10.77
CA GLY A 177 4.56 -14.20 -11.88
C GLY A 177 3.05 -14.24 -11.62
N ILE A 178 2.57 -13.36 -10.75
CA ILE A 178 1.14 -13.09 -10.59
C ILE A 178 0.74 -12.07 -11.65
N ASP A 179 -0.44 -12.23 -12.24
CA ASP A 179 -0.94 -11.29 -13.24
C ASP A 179 -1.14 -9.88 -12.63
N GLY A 180 -1.05 -8.85 -13.49
CA GLY A 180 -1.08 -7.47 -13.03
C GLY A 180 -2.39 -7.05 -12.35
N GLU A 181 -3.54 -7.61 -12.75
CA GLU A 181 -4.82 -7.30 -12.11
C GLU A 181 -4.89 -7.93 -10.72
N ALA A 182 -4.55 -9.23 -10.60
CA ALA A 182 -4.46 -9.91 -9.32
C ALA A 182 -3.44 -9.26 -8.38
N ALA A 183 -2.28 -8.86 -8.91
CA ALA A 183 -1.25 -8.17 -8.14
C ALA A 183 -1.72 -6.82 -7.60
N ALA A 184 -2.51 -6.07 -8.36
CA ALA A 184 -3.07 -4.80 -7.92
C ALA A 184 -4.27 -4.96 -6.96
N ARG A 185 -4.97 -6.10 -7.01
CA ARG A 185 -6.13 -6.39 -6.18
C ARG A 185 -5.81 -7.04 -4.84
N PHE A 186 -4.67 -7.75 -4.73
CA PHE A 186 -4.21 -8.39 -3.49
C PHE A 186 -3.65 -7.39 -2.48
#